data_AF-A0AAD9ECN7-F1
#
_entry.id   AF-A0AAD9ECN7-F1
#
_cell.length_a   1.000
_cell.length_b   1.000
_cell.length_c   1.000
_cell.angle_alpha   90.00
_cell.angle_beta   90.00
_cell.angle_gamma   90.00
#
_symmetry.space_group_name_H-M   'P 1'
#
loop_
_entity.id
_entity.type
_entity.pdbx_description
1 polymer ?
#
loop_
_entity_poly.entity_id
_entity_poly.type
_entity_poly.pdbx_seq_one_letter_code
_entity_poly.pdbx_strand_id
1 'polypeptide(L)' 'MCNCFNVNRPEIVAAAHVCKAFGGALCSDKARNINGCIMGHTINDADCARLYFKIENGKEVPDTTFKANCEHYTGSCPN' A
#
# COMPACT_ATOMS: atom_id res chain seq x y z
N MET A 1 1.89 -6.90 7.28
CA MET A 1 0.79 -6.20 6.60
C MET A 1 1.35 -4.93 5.99
N CYS A 2 1.25 -4.76 4.67
CA CYS A 2 1.77 -3.60 3.95
C CYS A 2 0.66 -2.87 3.20
N ASN A 3 0.74 -1.55 3.15
CA ASN A 3 -0.09 -0.71 2.31
C ASN A 3 0.73 0.49 1.81
N CYS A 4 0.17 1.21 0.84
CA CYS A 4 0.67 2.53 0.47
C CYS A 4 -0.36 3.58 0.88
N PHE A 5 0.10 4.72 1.38
CA PHE A 5 -0.76 5.85 1.72
C PHE A 5 -0.23 7.14 1.11
N ASN A 6 -1.12 8.09 0.80
CA ASN A 6 -0.72 9.40 0.29
C ASN A 6 -0.44 10.35 1.47
N VAL A 7 0.75 10.94 1.56
CA VAL A 7 1.10 11.84 2.69
C VAL A 7 0.28 13.11 2.75
N ASN A 8 -0.24 13.59 1.61
CA ASN A 8 -1.09 14.77 1.54
C ASN A 8 -2.56 14.45 1.82
N ARG A 9 -2.93 13.17 1.74
CA ARG A 9 -4.28 12.62 1.93
C ARG A 9 -4.18 11.26 2.61
N PRO A 10 -3.77 11.22 3.90
CA PRO A 10 -3.46 9.97 4.60
C PRO A 10 -4.67 9.05 4.76
N GLU A 11 -5.89 9.55 4.57
CA GLU A 11 -7.11 8.77 4.47
C GLU A 11 -7.15 7.85 3.23
N ILE A 12 -6.36 8.16 2.19
CA ILE A 12 -6.21 7.33 1.00
C ILE A 12 -5.16 6.28 1.29
N VAL A 13 -5.62 5.15 1.85
CA VAL A 13 -4.80 3.95 2.07
C VAL A 13 -5.18 2.88 1.07
N ALA A 14 -4.18 2.39 0.34
CA ALA A 14 -4.42 1.55 -0.82
C ALA A 14 -3.55 0.28 -0.76
N ALA A 15 -4.12 -0.78 -0.19
CA ALA A 15 -3.49 -2.09 -0.01
C ALA A 15 -3.83 -3.10 -1.11
N ALA A 16 -4.99 -2.95 -1.76
CA ALA A 16 -5.41 -3.86 -2.82
C ALA A 16 -4.44 -3.83 -4.02
N HIS A 17 -3.96 -2.64 -4.40
CA HIS A 17 -3.00 -2.50 -5.49
C HIS A 17 -1.64 -3.12 -5.13
N VAL A 18 -1.22 -2.98 -3.87
CA VAL A 18 -0.02 -3.63 -3.33
C VAL A 18 -0.12 -5.14 -3.44
N CYS A 19 -1.23 -5.74 -2.99
CA CYS A 19 -1.45 -7.18 -3.12
C CYS A 19 -1.47 -7.65 -4.58
N LYS A 20 -2.12 -6.89 -5.46
CA LYS A 20 -2.20 -7.24 -6.89
C LYS A 20 -0.82 -7.25 -7.54
N ALA A 21 0.06 -6.33 -7.17
CA ALA A 21 1.36 -6.17 -7.81
C ALA A 21 2.45 -7.09 -7.24
N PHE A 22 2.49 -7.26 -5.92
CA PHE A 22 3.59 -7.98 -5.25
C PHE A 22 3.16 -9.37 -4.73
N GLY A 23 1.89 -9.72 -4.87
CA GLY A 23 1.32 -10.94 -4.31
C GLY A 23 1.06 -10.83 -2.81
N GLY A 24 0.06 -11.58 -2.33
CA GLY A 24 -0.32 -11.59 -0.92
C GLY A 24 -1.82 -11.78 -0.72
N ALA A 25 -2.24 -11.80 0.55
CA ALA A 25 -3.64 -11.84 0.94
C ALA A 25 -4.12 -10.44 1.34
N LEU A 26 -5.21 -9.98 0.73
CA LEU A 26 -5.85 -8.74 1.14
C LEU A 26 -6.59 -8.97 2.46
N CYS A 27 -6.30 -8.13 3.44
CA CYS A 27 -6.88 -8.19 4.77
C CYS A 27 -7.48 -6.85 5.18
N SER A 28 -8.54 -6.91 5.98
CA SER A 28 -9.24 -5.73 6.48
C SER A 28 -9.12 -5.66 8.00
N ASP A 29 -8.43 -4.66 8.50
CA ASP A 29 -8.46 -4.33 9.93
C ASP A 29 -9.66 -3.41 10.18
N LYS A 30 -10.78 -4.00 10.60
CA LYS A 30 -12.01 -3.26 10.92
C LYS A 30 -11.86 -2.30 12.11
N ALA A 31 -11.00 -2.61 13.07
CA ALA A 31 -10.82 -1.78 14.26
C ALA A 31 -10.16 -0.44 13.90
N ARG A 32 -9.22 -0.47 12.97
CA ARG A 32 -8.56 0.73 12.45
C ARG A 32 -9.21 1.29 11.18
N ASN A 33 -10.16 0.55 10.59
CA ASN A 33 -10.76 0.80 9.28
C ASN A 33 -9.69 0.93 8.16
N ILE A 34 -8.71 0.02 8.17
CA ILE A 34 -7.59 0.03 7.22
C ILE A 34 -7.53 -1.31 6.50
N ASN A 35 -7.40 -1.28 5.17
CA ASN A 35 -7.04 -2.48 4.43
C ASN A 35 -5.52 -2.61 4.34
N GLY A 36 -5.02 -3.83 4.41
CA GLY A 36 -3.61 -4.13 4.35
C GLY A 36 -3.33 -5.41 3.58
N CYS A 37 -2.15 -5.49 2.96
CA CYS A 37 -1.70 -6.67 2.27
C CYS A 37 -0.82 -7.53 3.18
N ILE A 38 -1.23 -8.76 3.49
CA ILE A 38 -0.38 -9.73 4.16
C ILE A 38 0.50 -10.40 3.11
N MET A 39 1.81 -10.18 3.23
CA MET A 39 2.83 -10.65 2.30
C MET A 39 4.07 -11.07 3.08
N GLY A 40 4.87 -11.96 2.49
CA GLY A 40 6.09 -12.51 3.09
C GLY A 40 7.31 -11.58 3.05
N HIS A 41 7.18 -10.39 2.45
CA HIS A 41 8.24 -9.39 2.33
C HIS A 41 7.66 -7.99 2.55
N THR A 42 8.53 -7.02 2.84
CA THR A 42 8.17 -5.60 2.94
C THR A 42 8.32 -4.90 1.61
N ILE A 43 7.51 -3.88 1.36
CA ILE A 43 7.70 -2.91 0.27
C ILE A 43 8.31 -1.62 0.81
N ASN A 44 8.84 -0.76 -0.07
CA ASN A 44 9.39 0.54 0.29
C ASN A 44 8.68 1.70 -0.44
N ASP A 45 9.09 2.93 -0.13
CA ASP A 45 8.52 4.15 -0.74
C ASP A 45 8.63 4.16 -2.27
N ALA A 46 9.71 3.63 -2.84
CA ALA A 46 9.89 3.60 -4.28
C ALA A 46 8.91 2.62 -4.95
N ASP A 47 8.57 1.52 -4.28
CA ASP A 47 7.53 0.60 -4.73
C ASP A 47 6.15 1.29 -4.77
N CYS A 48 5.81 2.02 -3.70
CA CYS A 48 4.57 2.78 -3.65
C CYS A 48 4.51 3.90 -4.69
N ALA A 49 5.60 4.67 -4.86
CA ALA A 49 5.66 5.73 -5.86
C ALA A 49 5.50 5.19 -7.29
N ARG A 50 6.05 4.00 -7.57
CA ARG A 50 5.89 3.32 -8.86
C ARG A 50 4.48 2.77 -9.07
N LEU A 51 3.84 2.23 -8.02
CA LEU A 51 2.47 1.70 -8.11
C LEU A 51 1.43 2.80 -8.32
N TYR A 52 1.62 3.95 -7.69
CA TYR A 52 0.69 5.06 -7.72
C TYR A 52 1.33 6.23 -8.45
N PHE A 53 1.77 6.00 -9.69
CA PHE A 53 2.37 7.04 -10.53
C PHE A 53 1.41 8.20 -10.80
N LYS A 54 1.97 9.34 -11.18
CA LYS A 54 1.25 10.49 -11.74
C LYS A 54 1.61 10.69 -13.20
N ILE A 55 0.77 11.41 -13.92
CA ILE A 55 1.04 11.79 -15.31
C ILE A 55 1.66 13.19 -15.33
N GLU A 56 2.92 13.28 -15.75
CA GLU A 56 3.61 14.54 -16.00
C GLU A 56 4.04 14.61 -17.47
N ASN A 57 3.64 15.66 -18.18
CA ASN A 57 3.92 15.85 -19.61
C ASN A 57 3.53 14.62 -20.47
N GLY A 58 2.41 13.98 -20.14
CA GLY A 58 1.89 12.81 -20.86
C GLY A 58 2.63 11.49 -20.58
N LYS A 59 3.53 11.46 -19.58
CA LYS A 59 4.28 10.26 -19.19
C LYS A 59 3.96 9.86 -17.75
N GLU A 60 3.93 8.56 -17.50
CA GLU A 60 3.87 8.00 -16.15
C GLU A 60 5.20 8.24 -15.44
N VAL A 61 5.15 8.94 -14.30
CA VAL A 61 6.30 9.17 -13.44
C VAL A 61 5.96 8.78 -12.00
N PRO A 62 6.91 8.24 -11.21
CA PRO A 62 6.65 7.85 -9.84
C PRO A 62 6.10 9.00 -8.99
N ASP A 63 5.02 8.77 -8.24
CA ASP A 63 4.48 9.76 -7.31
C ASP A 63 5.06 9.55 -5.91
N THR A 64 6.04 10.37 -5.57
CA THR A 64 6.73 10.30 -4.28
C THR A 64 5.88 10.74 -3.08
N THR A 65 4.64 11.19 -3.31
CA THR A 65 3.65 11.45 -2.26
C THR A 65 3.06 10.17 -1.67
N PHE A 66 3.20 9.03 -2.36
CA PHE A 66 2.84 7.73 -1.81
C PHE A 66 4.00 7.11 -1.04
N LYS A 67 3.71 6.69 0.20
CA LYS A 67 4.67 6.12 1.14
C LYS A 67 4.27 4.71 1.54
N ALA A 68 5.27 3.87 1.78
CA ALA A 68 5.03 2.53 2.28
C ALA A 68 4.75 2.57 3.78
N ASN A 69 3.74 1.83 4.20
CA ASN A 69 3.53 1.49 5.60
C ASN A 69 3.41 -0.03 5.72
N CYS A 70 4.42 -0.63 6.34
CA CYS A 70 4.50 -2.06 6.60
C CYS A 70 4.63 -2.31 8.10
N GLU A 71 3.67 -3.04 8.65
CA GLU A 71 3.71 -3.52 10.03
C GLU A 71 3.93 -5.03 10.05
N HIS A 72 4.73 -5.51 11.02
CA HIS A 72 4.83 -6.95 11.26
C HIS A 72 3.47 -7.46 11.77
N TYR A 73 2.86 -8.40 11.05
CA TYR A 73 1.53 -8.94 11.38
C TYR A 73 1.66 -10.42 11.67
N THR A 74 1.42 -10.81 12.92
CA THR A 74 1.56 -12.20 13.42
C THR A 74 0.22 -12.90 13.64
N GLY A 75 -0.91 -12.20 13.45
CA GLY A 75 -2.25 -12.72 13.65
C GLY A 75 -2.84 -13.39 12.39
N SER A 76 -4.03 -13.96 12.54
CA SER A 76 -4.90 -14.32 11.41
C SER A 76 -5.49 -13.05 10.81
N CYS A 77 -5.66 -12.96 9.50
CA CYS A 77 -6.36 -11.86 8.83
C CYS A 77 -7.67 -11.51 9.59
N PRO A 78 -7.85 -10.28 10.12
CA PRO A 78 -9.09 -9.93 10.80
C PRO A 78 -10.22 -9.95 9.76
N ASN A 79 -11.34 -10.58 10.09
CA ASN A 79 -12.52 -10.68 9.22
C ASN A 79 -13.44 -9.47 9.34
#